data_AF-A0A9D4DW93-F1
#
_entry.id   AF-A0A9D4DW93-F1
#
_cell.length_a   1.000
_cell.length_b   1.000
_cell.length_c   1.000
_cell.angle_alpha   90.00
_cell.angle_beta   90.00
_cell.angle_gamma   90.00
#
_symmetry.space_group_name_H-M   'P 1'
#
loop_
_entity.id
_entity.type
_entity.pdbx_description
1 polymer ?
#
loop_
_entity_poly.entity_id
_entity_poly.type
_entity_poly.pdbx_seq_one_letter_code
_entity_poly.pdbx_strand_id
1 'polypeptide(L)'
;MKVGLFSTVHTLIDLKMRKAMLNKEYIDLSRLIFDHQTTETTVIKHSENQTTTSLKKSAPKSITNIITWCRAFQRFADVYVSKYPEEASDLFHYMSIIEDLAQNSPNWVTYDIKFRQLKAQQPLDWGTPSHRDIPVLLSN
;
A
#
# COMPACT_ATOMS: atom_id res chain seq x y z
N MET A 1 -13.19 5.32 -31.14
CA MET A 1 -12.50 5.72 -29.90
C MET A 1 -11.84 4.48 -29.30
N LYS A 2 -10.50 4.46 -29.19
CA LYS A 2 -9.82 3.44 -28.36
C LYS A 2 -10.02 3.87 -26.91
N VAL A 3 -10.95 3.22 -26.20
CA VAL A 3 -10.94 3.22 -24.74
C VAL A 3 -9.59 2.65 -24.32
N GLY A 4 -8.70 3.49 -23.80
CA GLY A 4 -7.47 3.03 -23.21
C GLY A 4 -7.82 2.05 -22.10
N LEU A 5 -7.17 0.89 -22.08
CA LEU A 5 -7.27 -0.06 -20.97
C LEU A 5 -6.99 0.73 -19.68
N PHE A 6 -8.02 1.00 -18.88
CA PHE A 6 -7.81 1.25 -17.46
C PHE A 6 -7.24 -0.06 -16.94
N SER A 7 -5.91 -0.12 -16.79
CA SER A 7 -5.25 -1.24 -16.14
C SER A 7 -5.90 -1.39 -14.77
N THR A 8 -6.71 -2.43 -14.59
CA THR A 8 -7.32 -2.75 -13.30
C THR A 8 -6.19 -2.81 -12.27
N VAL A 9 -6.30 -2.12 -11.14
CA VAL A 9 -5.24 -2.03 -10.12
C VAL A 9 -4.67 -3.41 -9.77
N HIS A 10 -5.52 -4.44 -9.80
CA HIS A 10 -5.14 -5.83 -9.60
C HIS A 10 -4.04 -6.34 -10.56
N THR A 11 -3.96 -5.90 -11.82
CA THR A 11 -2.94 -6.40 -12.77
C THR A 11 -1.53 -5.88 -12.48
N LEU A 12 -1.41 -4.75 -11.78
CA LEU A 12 -0.12 -4.13 -11.43
C LEU A 12 0.47 -4.69 -10.13
N ILE A 13 -0.36 -5.33 -9.31
CA ILE A 13 0.05 -5.93 -8.04
C ILE A 13 0.27 -7.42 -8.28
N ASP A 14 1.46 -7.95 -8.00
CA ASP A 14 1.77 -9.36 -8.21
C ASP A 14 0.88 -10.28 -7.35
N LEU A 15 0.69 -11.53 -7.81
CA LEU A 15 -0.22 -12.49 -7.17
C LEU A 15 0.15 -12.79 -5.71
N LYS A 16 1.45 -12.81 -5.38
CA LYS A 16 1.92 -13.09 -4.02
C LYS A 16 1.51 -11.93 -3.09
N MET A 17 1.70 -10.69 -3.54
CA MET A 17 1.29 -9.51 -2.81
C MET A 17 -0.23 -9.47 -2.58
N ARG A 18 -1.04 -9.76 -3.61
CA ARG A 18 -2.50 -9.81 -3.46
C ARG A 18 -2.93 -10.86 -2.42
N LYS A 19 -2.34 -12.06 -2.46
CA LYS A 19 -2.64 -13.10 -1.46
C LYS A 19 -2.32 -12.64 -0.03
N ALA A 20 -1.19 -11.97 0.17
CA ALA A 20 -0.81 -11.45 1.47
C ALA A 20 -1.81 -10.39 1.98
N MET A 21 -2.25 -9.45 1.12
CA MET A 21 -3.32 -8.49 1.45
C MET A 21 -4.61 -9.18 1.89
N LEU A 22 -5.03 -10.19 1.13
CA LEU A 22 -6.25 -10.96 1.39
C LEU A 22 -6.12 -11.91 2.60
N ASN A 23 -4.92 -12.17 3.09
CA ASN A 23 -4.66 -12.95 4.30
C ASN A 23 -4.49 -12.05 5.54
N LYS A 24 -4.77 -10.74 5.43
CA LYS A 24 -4.59 -9.76 6.49
C LYS A 24 -3.14 -9.67 7.00
N GLU A 25 -2.17 -10.02 6.16
CA GLU A 25 -0.75 -9.85 6.48
C GLU A 25 -0.35 -8.36 6.39
N TYR A 26 0.70 -7.98 7.12
CA TYR A 26 1.25 -6.64 7.01
C TYR A 26 1.89 -6.43 5.63
N ILE A 27 1.44 -5.39 4.92
CA ILE A 27 1.99 -4.97 3.63
C ILE A 27 2.61 -3.60 3.75
N ASP A 28 3.85 -3.45 3.30
CA ASP A 28 4.44 -2.12 3.13
C ASP A 28 3.79 -1.41 1.92
N LEU A 29 3.00 -0.37 2.19
CA LEU A 29 2.29 0.43 1.17
C LEU A 29 3.25 1.10 0.18
N SER A 30 4.52 1.30 0.55
CA SER A 30 5.52 1.84 -0.37
C SER A 30 5.68 0.99 -1.64
N ARG A 31 5.42 -0.32 -1.53
CA ARG A 31 5.47 -1.30 -2.62
C ARG A 31 4.30 -1.17 -3.58
N LEU A 32 3.29 -0.36 -3.23
CA LEU A 32 2.11 -0.09 -4.04
C LEU A 32 2.18 1.26 -4.74
N ILE A 33 3.34 1.93 -4.73
CA ILE A 33 3.56 3.21 -5.41
C ILE A 33 4.04 2.95 -6.86
N PHE A 34 3.09 2.74 -7.77
CA PHE A 34 3.37 2.71 -9.21
C PHE A 34 3.45 4.14 -9.76
N ASP A 35 4.54 4.48 -10.47
CA ASP A 35 4.50 5.62 -11.38
C ASP A 35 3.83 5.20 -12.68
N HIS A 36 3.06 6.09 -13.27
CA HIS A 36 2.58 5.96 -14.65
C HIS A 36 3.73 5.80 -15.67
N GLN A 37 4.96 6.12 -15.25
CA GLN A 37 6.21 5.97 -16.00
C GLN A 37 7.11 4.85 -15.46
N THR A 38 6.56 3.84 -14.77
CA THR A 38 7.33 2.63 -14.51
C THR A 38 7.40 1.83 -15.82
N THR A 39 8.03 2.40 -16.84
CA THR A 39 8.65 1.63 -17.90
C THR A 39 9.64 0.73 -17.20
N GLU A 40 9.32 -0.54 -17.07
CA GLU A 40 10.30 -1.59 -16.85
C GLU A 40 11.46 -1.27 -17.78
N THR A 41 12.58 -0.76 -17.24
CA THR A 41 13.74 -0.51 -18.07
C THR A 41 14.32 -1.89 -18.35
N THR A 42 13.85 -2.51 -19.43
CA THR A 42 14.38 -3.77 -19.91
C THR A 42 15.83 -3.52 -20.30
N VAL A 43 16.76 -3.83 -19.40
CA VAL A 43 18.18 -3.84 -19.76
C VAL A 43 18.40 -5.11 -20.57
N ILE A 44 18.32 -4.99 -21.89
CA ILE A 44 18.70 -6.07 -22.80
C ILE A 44 20.23 -6.12 -22.79
N LYS A 45 20.81 -7.09 -22.06
CA LYS A 45 22.22 -7.42 -22.23
C LYS A 45 22.33 -8.39 -23.40
N HIS A 46 22.84 -7.92 -24.53
CA HIS A 46 23.28 -8.80 -25.61
C HIS A 46 24.66 -9.35 -25.26
N SER A 47 24.72 -10.67 -25.02
CA SER A 47 25.96 -11.45 -25.06
C SER A 47 25.76 -12.49 -26.16
N GLU A 48 26.81 -12.76 -26.94
CA GLU A 48 26.79 -13.43 -28.26
C GLU A 48 26.06 -14.79 -28.38
N ASN A 49 25.51 -15.38 -27.31
CA ASN A 49 24.66 -16.58 -27.41
C ASN A 49 23.49 -16.68 -26.40
N GLN A 50 23.20 -15.67 -25.57
CA GLN A 50 22.07 -15.73 -24.63
C GLN A 50 21.47 -14.36 -24.35
N THR A 51 20.16 -14.22 -24.58
CA THR A 51 19.39 -13.04 -24.14
C THR A 51 18.92 -13.30 -22.71
N THR A 52 19.43 -12.55 -21.74
CA THR A 52 18.94 -12.61 -20.35
C THR A 52 18.19 -11.32 -20.02
N THR A 53 16.88 -11.41 -19.83
CA THR A 53 16.04 -10.32 -19.33
C THR A 53 16.10 -10.30 -17.80
N SER A 54 16.70 -9.25 -17.24
CA SER A 54 16.67 -9.01 -15.79
C SER A 54 15.83 -7.77 -15.49
N LEU A 55 14.70 -7.98 -14.79
CA LEU A 55 13.90 -6.91 -14.23
C LEU A 55 14.69 -6.27 -13.07
N LYS A 56 15.15 -5.03 -13.26
CA LYS A 56 15.73 -4.24 -12.16
C LYS A 56 14.60 -3.87 -11.21
N LYS A 57 14.67 -4.36 -9.96
CA LYS A 57 13.83 -3.86 -8.87
C LYS A 57 14.14 -2.38 -8.69
N SER A 58 13.16 -1.52 -8.95
CA SER A 58 13.26 -0.10 -8.59
C SER A 58 13.56 0.01 -7.09
N ALA A 59 14.37 1.00 -6.70
CA ALA A 59 14.62 1.29 -5.30
C ALA A 59 13.29 1.42 -4.53
N PRO A 60 13.24 1.01 -3.25
CA PRO A 60 12.04 1.17 -2.45
C PRO A 60 11.66 2.65 -2.41
N LYS A 61 10.45 2.96 -2.88
CA LYS A 61 9.89 4.31 -2.75
C LYS A 61 9.58 4.57 -1.28
N SER A 62 9.56 5.83 -0.85
CA SER A 62 9.15 6.20 0.50
C SER A 62 7.84 6.97 0.47
N ILE A 63 7.00 6.75 1.47
CA ILE A 63 5.79 7.55 1.68
C ILE A 63 6.21 8.78 2.48
N THR A 64 6.27 9.93 1.80
CA THR A 64 6.68 11.21 2.39
C THR A 64 5.55 12.20 2.56
N ASN A 65 4.39 11.95 1.95
CA ASN A 65 3.25 12.84 1.99
C ASN A 65 1.92 12.07 1.94
N ILE A 66 0.86 12.70 2.43
CA ILE A 66 -0.48 12.11 2.54
C ILE A 66 -1.05 11.70 1.18
N ILE A 67 -0.81 12.45 0.11
CA ILE A 67 -1.35 12.14 -1.23
C ILE A 67 -0.77 10.82 -1.75
N THR A 68 0.53 10.61 -1.61
CA THR A 68 1.19 9.35 -1.98
C THR A 68 0.67 8.18 -1.15
N TRP A 69 0.46 8.41 0.15
CA TRP A 69 -0.13 7.40 1.03
C TRP A 69 -1.55 7.04 0.62
N CYS A 70 -2.44 8.02 0.40
CA CYS A 70 -3.82 7.80 -0.01
C CYS A 70 -3.90 6.97 -1.30
N ARG A 71 -3.06 7.26 -2.30
CA ARG A 71 -2.99 6.48 -3.54
C ARG A 71 -2.57 5.03 -3.32
N ALA A 72 -1.57 4.80 -2.46
CA ALA A 72 -1.11 3.45 -2.13
C ALA A 72 -2.17 2.69 -1.31
N PHE A 73 -2.81 3.37 -0.35
CA PHE A 73 -3.84 2.81 0.49
C PHE A 73 -5.11 2.47 -0.29
N GLN A 74 -5.55 3.31 -1.22
CA GLN A 74 -6.67 3.02 -2.11
C GLN A 74 -6.44 1.75 -2.93
N ARG A 75 -5.21 1.53 -3.41
CA ARG A 75 -4.85 0.30 -4.14
C ARG A 75 -4.91 -0.94 -3.25
N PHE A 76 -4.46 -0.80 -2.00
CA PHE A 76 -4.61 -1.84 -0.99
C PHE A 76 -6.10 -2.12 -0.72
N ALA A 77 -6.89 -1.08 -0.46
CA ALA A 77 -8.32 -1.17 -0.14
C ALA A 77 -9.11 -1.84 -1.26
N ASP A 78 -8.88 -1.46 -2.52
CA ASP A 78 -9.51 -2.06 -3.70
C ASP A 78 -9.31 -3.59 -3.77
N VAL A 79 -8.10 -4.08 -3.47
CA VAL A 79 -7.84 -5.52 -3.35
C VAL A 79 -8.52 -6.10 -2.11
N TYR A 80 -8.40 -5.43 -0.96
CA TYR A 80 -8.88 -5.94 0.32
C TYR A 80 -10.41 -6.14 0.35
N VAL A 81 -11.17 -5.13 -0.11
CA VAL A 81 -12.64 -5.17 -0.11
C VAL A 81 -13.22 -6.19 -1.09
N SER A 82 -12.43 -6.69 -2.03
CA SER A 82 -12.85 -7.81 -2.90
C SER A 82 -13.13 -9.10 -2.11
N LYS A 83 -12.53 -9.25 -0.92
CA LYS A 83 -12.77 -10.38 0.00
C LYS A 83 -13.50 -9.99 1.27
N TYR A 84 -13.32 -8.75 1.75
CA TYR A 84 -13.89 -8.23 3.00
C TYR A 84 -14.73 -6.96 2.73
N PRO A 85 -15.81 -7.05 1.94
CA PRO A 85 -16.64 -5.89 1.60
C PRO A 85 -17.28 -5.24 2.84
N GLU A 86 -17.51 -6.00 3.90
CA GLU A 86 -18.04 -5.52 5.18
C GLU A 86 -17.11 -4.53 5.89
N GLU A 87 -15.78 -4.61 5.65
CA GLU A 87 -14.79 -3.71 6.25
C GLU A 87 -14.59 -2.41 5.44
N ALA A 88 -15.31 -2.21 4.33
CA ALA A 88 -15.12 -1.06 3.45
C ALA A 88 -15.34 0.29 4.15
N SER A 89 -16.41 0.41 4.95
CA SER A 89 -16.70 1.63 5.72
C SER A 89 -15.58 1.95 6.71
N ASP A 90 -15.06 0.91 7.39
CA ASP A 90 -14.02 1.07 8.39
C ASP A 90 -12.67 1.45 7.77
N LEU A 91 -12.37 0.96 6.56
CA LEU A 91 -11.20 1.40 5.78
C LEU A 91 -11.26 2.89 5.43
N PHE A 92 -12.44 3.41 5.06
CA PHE A 92 -12.62 4.84 4.83
C PHE A 92 -12.50 5.66 6.12
N HIS A 93 -13.02 5.14 7.23
CA HIS A 93 -12.84 5.78 8.53
C HIS A 93 -11.36 5.86 8.92
N TYR A 94 -10.61 4.76 8.74
CA TYR A 94 -9.17 4.74 8.95
C TYR A 94 -8.44 5.75 8.05
N MET A 95 -8.84 5.87 6.78
CA MET A 95 -8.30 6.86 5.86
C MET A 95 -8.49 8.29 6.39
N SER A 96 -9.67 8.64 6.89
CA SER A 96 -9.93 9.95 7.52
C SER A 96 -9.05 10.20 8.75
N ILE A 97 -8.86 9.19 9.61
CA ILE A 97 -7.97 9.30 10.78
C ILE A 97 -6.54 9.63 10.35
N ILE A 98 -6.01 8.97 9.32
CA ILE A 98 -4.67 9.23 8.83
C ILE A 98 -4.56 10.60 8.16
N GLU A 99 -5.58 11.05 7.44
CA GLU A 99 -5.63 12.40 6.88
C GLU A 99 -5.61 13.48 7.97
N ASP A 100 -6.40 13.32 9.03
CA ASP A 100 -6.40 14.22 10.19
C ASP A 100 -5.03 14.21 10.89
N LEU A 101 -4.44 13.03 11.10
CA LEU A 101 -3.10 12.93 11.70
C LEU A 101 -2.03 13.56 10.82
N ALA A 102 -2.11 13.44 9.50
CA ALA A 102 -1.14 14.04 8.59
C ALA A 102 -1.16 15.58 8.61
N GLN A 103 -2.31 16.18 8.94
CA GLN A 103 -2.42 17.63 9.14
C GLN A 103 -1.87 18.08 10.50
N ASN A 104 -1.99 17.24 11.52
CA ASN A 104 -1.79 17.65 12.92
C ASN A 104 -0.53 17.06 13.59
N SER A 105 0.09 16.05 13.00
CA SER A 105 1.21 15.31 13.60
C SER A 105 2.28 14.98 12.57
N PRO A 106 3.57 15.31 12.81
CA PRO A 106 4.66 14.93 11.91
C PRO A 106 4.91 13.41 11.88
N ASN A 107 4.43 12.66 12.88
CA ASN A 107 4.70 11.23 13.05
C ASN A 107 3.56 10.32 12.54
N TRP A 108 2.63 10.85 11.76
CA TRP A 108 1.47 10.13 11.23
C TRP A 108 1.86 8.86 10.43
N VAL A 109 2.98 8.88 9.70
CA VAL A 109 3.47 7.71 8.94
C VAL A 109 3.87 6.58 9.89
N THR A 110 4.57 6.91 10.97
CA THR A 110 4.97 5.94 12.00
C THR A 110 3.75 5.33 12.67
N TYR A 111 2.75 6.16 12.96
CA TYR A 111 1.47 5.69 13.49
C TYR A 111 0.80 4.68 12.54
N ASP A 112 0.65 5.02 11.25
CA ASP A 112 0.06 4.12 10.24
C ASP A 112 0.78 2.77 10.18
N ILE A 113 2.11 2.78 10.12
CA ILE A 113 2.93 1.57 10.06
C ILE A 113 2.68 0.70 11.29
N LYS A 114 2.76 1.28 12.50
CA LYS A 114 2.58 0.54 13.75
C LYS A 114 1.16 -0.02 13.87
N PHE A 115 0.14 0.76 13.53
CA PHE A 115 -1.25 0.29 13.56
C PHE A 115 -1.46 -0.90 12.61
N ARG A 116 -1.02 -0.80 11.35
CA ARG A 116 -1.19 -1.89 10.38
C ARG A 116 -0.38 -3.13 10.74
N GLN A 117 0.81 -2.97 11.36
CA GLN A 117 1.57 -4.09 11.90
C GLN A 117 0.86 -4.78 13.06
N LEU A 118 0.22 -4.01 13.95
CA LEU A 118 -0.54 -4.55 15.07
C LEU A 118 -1.81 -5.26 14.59
N LYS A 119 -2.55 -4.68 13.64
CA LYS A 119 -3.72 -5.31 13.01
C LYS A 119 -3.39 -6.60 12.27
N ALA A 120 -2.17 -6.75 11.77
CA ALA A 120 -1.74 -8.02 11.16
C ALA A 120 -1.46 -9.13 12.20
N GLN A 121 -1.23 -8.77 13.46
CA GLN A 121 -0.95 -9.69 14.57
C GLN A 121 -2.17 -9.95 15.44
N GLN A 122 -3.11 -9.01 15.48
CA GLN A 122 -4.29 -9.02 16.34
C GLN A 122 -5.54 -8.69 15.53
N PRO A 123 -6.71 -9.25 15.87
CA PRO A 123 -7.96 -9.00 15.16
C PRO A 123 -8.54 -7.62 15.53
N LEU A 124 -7.83 -6.55 15.15
CA LEU A 124 -8.26 -5.16 15.34
C LEU A 124 -9.13 -4.71 14.16
N ASP A 125 -10.16 -3.93 14.45
CA ASP A 125 -11.00 -3.30 13.43
C ASP A 125 -10.33 -2.03 12.87
N TRP A 126 -10.57 -1.73 11.59
CA TRP A 126 -10.01 -0.52 10.97
C TRP A 126 -10.62 0.77 11.57
N GLY A 127 -11.87 0.71 12.04
CA GLY A 127 -12.66 1.84 12.53
C GLY A 127 -12.47 2.18 14.01
N THR A 128 -11.78 1.33 14.78
CA THR A 128 -11.40 1.60 16.17
C THR A 128 -9.88 1.64 16.38
N PRO A 129 -9.10 2.46 15.65
CA PRO A 129 -7.79 2.86 16.14
C PRO A 129 -8.08 3.76 17.33
N SER A 130 -8.15 3.17 18.53
CA SER A 130 -8.66 3.91 19.67
C SER A 130 -7.76 5.13 19.87
N HIS A 131 -8.38 6.31 20.01
CA HIS A 131 -7.68 7.57 20.29
C HIS A 131 -6.81 7.49 21.58
N ARG A 132 -7.00 6.42 22.38
CA ARG A 132 -6.24 6.05 23.57
C ARG A 132 -4.93 5.28 23.28
N ASP A 133 -4.79 4.69 22.10
CA ASP A 133 -3.56 3.96 21.69
C ASP A 133 -2.55 4.88 20.97
N ILE A 134 -2.97 6.07 20.54
CA ILE A 134 -2.13 7.08 19.88
C ILE A 134 -0.90 7.44 20.74
N PRO A 135 -0.99 7.64 22.07
CA PRO A 135 0.19 7.90 22.90
C PRO A 135 1.12 6.68 23.00
N VAL A 136 0.58 5.45 23.08
CA VAL A 136 1.37 4.22 23.24
C VAL A 136 2.14 3.90 21.95
N LEU A 137 1.56 4.18 20.78
CA LEU A 137 2.23 3.97 19.49
C LEU A 137 3.16 5.12 19.08
N LEU A 138 3.04 6.31 19.68
CA LEU A 138 3.92 7.46 19.42
C LEU A 138 5.03 7.66 20.47
N SER A 139 5.03 6.88 21.56
CA SER A 139 6.11 6.89 22.54
C SER A 139 7.30 6.05 22.04
N ASN A 140 8.50 6.60 22.17
CA ASN A 140 9.78 5.93 21.88
C ASN A 140 10.07 4.82 22.89
#